data_AF-A0A4Q2XRY4-F1
#
_entry.id   AF-A0A4Q2XRY4-F1
#
_cell.length_a   1.000
_cell.length_b   1.000
_cell.length_c   1.000
_cell.angle_alpha   90.00
_cell.angle_beta   90.00
_cell.angle_gamma   90.00
#
_symmetry.space_group_name_H-M   'P 1'
#
loop_
_entity.id
_entity.type
_entity.pdbx_description
1 polymer ?
#
loop_
_entity_poly.entity_id
_entity_poly.type
_entity_poly.pdbx_seq_one_letter_code
_entity_poly.pdbx_strand_id
1 'polypeptide(L)'
;MIIFWSYVAFTQFLIIWMGNLPEDIAWYEIRGRGLWKWVTVFLAASNLFVPFFILLSRAVKDRPRRLQRVAAWLVVCQVVYIYWLVAPSFHGRGHGGAHWLDPGMLAVLGAPFYAWVRNRMGKEARHE
;
A
#
# COMPACT_ATOMS: atom_id res chain seq x y z
N MET A 1 1.68 -12.70 5.76
CA MET A 1 2.34 -11.59 5.04
C MET A 1 2.16 -10.23 5.72
N ILE A 2 0.93 -9.81 6.06
CA ILE A 2 0.66 -8.45 6.59
C ILE A 2 1.36 -8.15 7.93
N ILE A 3 1.35 -9.10 8.86
CA ILE A 3 2.05 -8.97 10.17
C ILE A 3 3.56 -8.84 9.94
N PHE A 4 4.14 -9.69 9.08
CA PHE A 4 5.56 -9.64 8.73
C PHE A 4 5.92 -8.30 8.08
N TRP A 5 5.13 -7.84 7.12
CA TRP A 5 5.34 -6.55 6.47
C TRP A 5 5.30 -5.39 7.47
N SER A 6 4.33 -5.39 8.37
CA SER A 6 4.18 -4.34 9.39
C SER A 6 5.35 -4.36 10.38
N TYR A 7 5.83 -5.56 10.75
CA TYR A 7 7.02 -5.73 11.56
C TYR A 7 8.25 -5.12 10.89
N VAL A 8 8.51 -5.46 9.61
CA VAL A 8 9.65 -4.92 8.85
C VAL A 8 9.56 -3.40 8.72
N ALA A 9 8.40 -2.86 8.32
CA ALA A 9 8.20 -1.42 8.14
C ALA A 9 8.39 -0.64 9.46
N PHE A 10 7.86 -1.17 10.56
CA PHE A 10 8.05 -0.57 11.89
C PHE A 10 9.49 -0.64 12.37
N THR A 11 10.16 -1.78 12.15
CA THR A 11 11.55 -1.98 12.53
C THR A 11 12.48 -1.06 11.74
N GLN A 12 12.23 -0.86 10.45
CA GLN A 12 12.95 0.11 9.62
C GLN A 12 12.85 1.52 10.20
N PHE A 13 11.63 1.94 10.58
CA PHE A 13 11.42 3.24 11.23
C PHE A 13 12.20 3.34 12.55
N LEU A 14 12.15 2.33 13.41
CA LEU A 14 12.88 2.33 14.68
C LEU A 14 14.39 2.39 14.49
N ILE A 15 14.96 1.63 13.55
CA ILE A 15 16.41 1.64 13.30
C ILE A 15 16.86 3.03 12.85
N ILE A 16 16.12 3.67 11.95
CA ILE A 16 16.48 5.01 11.43
C ILE A 16 16.31 6.07 12.52
N TRP A 17 15.27 5.95 13.33
CA TRP A 17 15.07 6.81 14.49
C TRP A 17 16.20 6.68 15.52
N MET A 18 16.62 5.45 15.81
CA MET A 18 17.68 5.17 16.78
C MET A 18 19.08 5.50 16.26
N GLY A 19 19.32 5.30 14.96
CA GLY A 19 20.60 5.64 14.31
C GLY A 19 20.81 7.14 14.18
N ASN A 20 19.72 7.90 14.04
CA ASN A 20 19.70 9.37 13.97
C ASN A 20 20.71 9.98 12.99
N LEU A 21 20.99 9.29 11.87
CA LEU A 21 21.84 9.78 10.80
C LEU A 21 21.11 10.89 10.00
N PRO A 22 21.74 12.05 9.77
CA PRO A 22 21.09 13.18 9.09
C PRO A 22 20.65 12.84 7.67
N GLU A 23 21.38 11.98 6.96
CA GLU A 23 21.02 11.49 5.62
C GLU A 23 19.72 10.66 5.60
N ASP A 24 19.51 9.83 6.62
CA ASP A 24 18.37 8.90 6.67
C ASP A 24 17.12 9.57 7.25
N ILE A 25 17.28 10.45 8.25
CA ILE A 25 16.15 11.16 8.85
C ILE A 25 15.53 12.15 7.87
N ALA A 26 16.32 12.81 7.03
CA ALA A 26 15.81 13.77 6.05
C ALA A 26 14.69 13.16 5.19
N TRP A 27 14.77 11.86 4.88
CA TRP A 27 13.73 11.13 4.17
C TRP A 27 12.41 11.01 4.96
N TYR A 28 12.49 10.72 6.26
CA TYR A 28 11.34 10.64 7.16
C TYR A 28 10.79 12.02 7.54
N GLU A 29 11.63 13.04 7.60
CA GLU A 29 11.25 14.39 7.99
C GLU A 29 10.28 15.03 7.00
N ILE A 30 10.55 14.89 5.70
CA ILE A 30 9.66 15.37 4.63
C ILE A 30 8.28 14.68 4.71
N ARG A 31 8.27 13.40 5.12
CA ARG A 31 7.06 12.57 5.25
C ARG A 31 6.35 12.74 6.59
N GLY A 32 7.02 13.34 7.58
CA GLY A 32 6.48 13.68 8.90
C GLY A 32 5.79 15.05 8.95
N ARG A 33 5.86 15.85 7.87
CA ARG A 33 5.33 17.21 7.80
C ARG A 33 4.12 17.31 6.86
N GLY A 34 3.23 18.27 7.12
CA GLY A 34 2.09 18.61 6.26
C GLY A 34 1.10 17.45 6.03
N LEU A 35 0.58 17.37 4.79
CA LEU A 35 -0.39 16.34 4.38
C LEU A 35 0.20 14.91 4.43
N TRP A 36 1.50 14.76 4.20
CA TRP A 36 2.18 13.46 4.20
C TRP A 36 2.15 12.77 5.55
N LYS A 37 2.16 13.54 6.65
CA LYS A 37 1.99 12.99 8.01
C LYS A 37 0.68 12.20 8.15
N TRP A 38 -0.42 12.76 7.65
CA TRP A 38 -1.73 12.11 7.72
C TRP A 38 -1.78 10.85 6.88
N VAL A 39 -1.15 10.86 5.69
CA VAL A 39 -1.02 9.67 4.84
C VAL A 39 -0.18 8.59 5.51
N THR A 40 0.92 8.96 6.18
CA THR A 40 1.77 8.03 6.94
C THR A 40 0.98 7.33 8.05
N VAL A 41 0.24 8.09 8.87
CA VAL A 41 -0.58 7.55 9.96
C VAL A 41 -1.71 6.67 9.41
N PHE A 42 -2.37 7.12 8.34
CA PHE A 42 -3.41 6.36 7.67
C PHE A 42 -2.88 5.03 7.12
N LEU A 43 -1.70 5.02 6.49
CA LEU A 43 -1.07 3.82 5.96
C LEU A 43 -0.64 2.85 7.07
N ALA A 44 -0.09 3.37 8.16
CA ALA A 44 0.26 2.56 9.33
C ALA A 44 -0.98 1.89 9.94
N ALA A 45 -2.08 2.64 10.09
CA ALA A 45 -3.33 2.10 10.59
C ALA A 45 -3.99 1.13 9.61
N SER A 46 -4.00 1.46 8.32
CA SER A 46 -4.74 0.69 7.30
C SER A 46 -4.02 -0.56 6.82
N ASN A 47 -2.68 -0.61 6.86
CA ASN A 47 -1.93 -1.84 6.53
C ASN A 47 -1.91 -2.83 7.68
N LEU A 48 -1.89 -2.38 8.94
CA LEU A 48 -1.85 -3.27 10.10
C LEU A 48 -3.24 -3.53 10.67
N PHE A 49 -3.92 -2.49 11.18
CA PHE A 49 -5.12 -2.67 12.00
C PHE A 49 -6.32 -3.15 11.18
N VAL A 50 -6.63 -2.48 10.08
CA VAL A 50 -7.83 -2.76 9.28
C VAL A 50 -7.89 -4.23 8.81
N PRO A 51 -6.89 -4.77 8.07
CA PRO A 51 -6.94 -6.14 7.63
C PRO A 51 -6.74 -7.14 8.77
N PHE A 52 -6.02 -6.79 9.84
CA PHE A 52 -5.85 -7.67 10.99
C PHE A 52 -7.18 -7.94 11.69
N PHE A 53 -7.97 -6.91 12.02
CA PHE A 53 -9.27 -7.08 12.67
C PHE A 53 -10.29 -7.78 11.75
N ILE A 54 -10.26 -7.46 10.45
CA ILE A 54 -11.16 -8.10 9.48
C ILE A 54 -10.82 -9.59 9.32
N LEU A 55 -9.53 -9.95 9.28
CA LEU A 55 -9.09 -11.34 9.18
C LEU A 55 -9.16 -12.10 10.50
N LEU A 56 -9.29 -11.41 11.64
CA LEU A 56 -9.56 -12.06 12.92
C LEU A 56 -10.95 -12.71 12.93
N SER A 57 -11.92 -12.12 12.23
CA SER A 57 -13.28 -12.64 12.14
C SER A 57 -13.38 -13.91 11.29
N ARG A 58 -13.83 -15.01 11.90
CA ARG A 58 -14.08 -16.29 11.20
C ARG A 58 -15.14 -16.16 10.10
N ALA A 59 -16.14 -15.30 10.29
CA ALA A 59 -17.23 -15.08 9.34
C ALA A 59 -16.80 -14.39 8.02
N VAL A 60 -15.59 -13.84 7.97
CA VAL A 60 -14.97 -13.28 6.76
C VAL A 60 -14.21 -14.37 5.99
N LYS A 61 -13.65 -15.35 6.71
CA LYS A 61 -12.90 -16.48 6.15
C LYS A 61 -13.81 -17.53 5.51
N ASP A 62 -15.03 -17.70 6.01
CA ASP A 62 -15.99 -18.67 5.45
C ASP A 62 -16.63 -18.23 4.12
N ARG A 63 -16.57 -16.94 3.77
CA ARG A 63 -17.24 -16.42 2.55
C ARG A 63 -16.22 -15.93 1.53
N PRO A 64 -16.03 -16.62 0.39
CA PRO A 64 -15.01 -16.25 -0.60
C PRO A 64 -15.20 -14.83 -1.15
N ARG A 65 -16.46 -14.37 -1.32
CA ARG A 65 -16.77 -12.99 -1.74
C ARG A 65 -16.34 -11.91 -0.75
N ARG A 66 -16.31 -12.22 0.56
CA ARG A 66 -15.82 -11.27 1.59
C ARG A 66 -14.29 -11.25 1.57
N LEU A 67 -13.66 -12.42 1.47
CA LEU A 67 -12.22 -12.54 1.36
C LEU A 67 -11.66 -11.79 0.13
N GLN A 68 -12.31 -11.88 -1.02
CA GLN A 68 -11.94 -11.13 -2.23
C GLN A 68 -11.94 -9.62 -2.03
N ARG A 69 -12.93 -9.06 -1.31
CA ARG A 69 -12.98 -7.62 -1.03
C ARG A 69 -11.82 -7.18 -0.13
N VAL A 70 -11.45 -8.00 0.85
CA VAL A 70 -10.32 -7.72 1.73
C VAL A 70 -9.00 -7.81 0.96
N ALA A 71 -8.86 -8.79 0.06
CA ALA A 71 -7.69 -8.90 -0.81
C ALA A 71 -7.57 -7.68 -1.75
N ALA A 72 -8.68 -7.24 -2.36
CA ALA A 72 -8.68 -6.04 -3.19
C ALA A 72 -8.29 -4.78 -2.39
N TRP A 73 -8.83 -4.63 -1.17
CA TRP A 73 -8.45 -3.55 -0.26
C TRP A 73 -6.95 -3.57 0.07
N LEU A 74 -6.39 -4.73 0.38
CA LEU A 74 -4.96 -4.89 0.65
C LEU A 74 -4.08 -4.47 -0.54
N VAL A 75 -4.48 -4.82 -1.77
CA VAL A 75 -3.77 -4.39 -2.98
C VAL A 75 -3.80 -2.87 -3.12
N VAL A 76 -4.96 -2.24 -2.87
CA VAL A 76 -5.08 -0.78 -2.89
C VAL A 76 -4.17 -0.14 -1.84
N CYS A 77 -4.19 -0.61 -0.59
CA CYS A 77 -3.30 -0.12 0.45
C CYS A 77 -1.81 -0.27 0.07
N GLN A 78 -1.44 -1.38 -0.57
CA GLN A 78 -0.08 -1.61 -1.03
C GLN A 78 0.33 -0.62 -2.13
N VAL A 79 -0.56 -0.33 -3.06
CA VAL A 79 -0.33 0.68 -4.11
C VAL A 79 -0.15 2.07 -3.49
N VAL A 80 -1.00 2.44 -2.54
CA VAL A 80 -0.88 3.72 -1.83
C VAL A 80 0.42 3.79 -1.02
N TYR A 81 0.87 2.69 -0.43
CA TYR A 81 2.15 2.62 0.25
C TYR A 81 3.34 2.87 -0.69
N ILE A 82 3.35 2.23 -1.86
CA ILE A 82 4.39 2.44 -2.87
C ILE A 82 4.37 3.90 -3.34
N TYR A 83 3.18 4.47 -3.55
CA TYR A 83 3.05 5.88 -3.90
C TYR A 83 3.63 6.79 -2.81
N TRP A 84 3.32 6.55 -1.55
CA TRP A 84 3.85 7.29 -0.40
C TRP A 84 5.38 7.17 -0.27
N LEU A 85 5.97 6.05 -0.67
CA LEU A 85 7.42 5.86 -0.70
C LEU A 85 8.10 6.82 -1.69
N VAL A 86 7.46 7.10 -2.82
CA VAL A 86 8.08 7.76 -3.98
C VAL A 86 7.68 9.23 -4.12
N ALA A 87 6.39 9.54 -3.97
CA ALA A 87 5.83 10.87 -4.26
C ALA A 87 6.47 12.04 -3.48
N PRO A 88 6.75 11.94 -2.16
CA PRO A 88 7.33 13.06 -1.40
C PRO A 88 8.74 13.45 -1.88
N SER A 89 9.46 12.53 -2.50
CA SER A 89 10.82 12.77 -3.01
C SER A 89 10.85 13.69 -4.24
N PHE A 90 9.74 13.81 -4.97
CA PHE A 90 9.63 14.68 -6.16
C PHE A 90 9.11 16.08 -5.84
N HIS A 91 8.37 16.23 -4.75
CA HIS A 91 7.77 17.51 -4.35
C HIS A 91 8.79 18.55 -3.84
N GLY A 92 10.05 18.17 -3.60
CA GLY A 92 11.14 19.07 -3.20
C GLY A 92 11.74 19.93 -4.34
N ARG A 93 11.41 19.67 -5.62
CA ARG A 93 12.02 20.35 -6.80
C ARG A 93 11.10 21.31 -7.57
N GLY A 94 10.02 21.81 -6.96
CA GLY A 94 9.23 22.90 -7.54
C GLY A 94 8.24 22.51 -8.65
N HIS A 95 7.98 21.22 -8.86
CA HIS A 95 6.86 20.76 -9.68
C HIS A 95 5.76 20.27 -8.73
N GLY A 96 4.98 21.23 -8.23
CA GLY A 96 3.95 21.02 -7.22
C GLY A 96 2.71 20.34 -7.78
N GLY A 97 2.31 19.23 -7.14
CA GLY A 97 1.01 18.61 -7.29
C GLY A 97 1.12 17.13 -7.65
N ALA A 98 0.35 16.30 -6.94
CA ALA A 98 -0.01 14.97 -7.42
C ALA A 98 -0.48 15.11 -8.87
N HIS A 99 0.33 14.64 -9.83
CA HIS A 99 0.01 14.81 -11.23
C HIS A 99 -1.17 13.87 -11.52
N TRP A 100 -2.17 14.28 -12.30
CA TRP A 100 -3.27 13.38 -12.69
C TRP A 100 -2.82 12.10 -13.40
N LEU A 101 -1.54 12.05 -13.82
CA LEU A 101 -0.89 10.88 -14.38
C LEU A 101 -0.58 9.79 -13.32
N ASP A 102 -0.50 10.12 -12.03
CA ASP A 102 -0.17 9.17 -10.96
C ASP A 102 -1.21 8.03 -10.83
N PRO A 103 -2.53 8.32 -10.69
CA PRO A 103 -3.55 7.27 -10.75
C PRO A 103 -3.63 6.62 -12.15
N GLY A 104 -3.30 7.36 -13.21
CA GLY A 104 -3.25 6.85 -14.58
C GLY A 104 -2.20 5.76 -14.78
N MET A 105 -0.97 5.97 -14.31
CA MET A 105 0.10 4.97 -14.37
C MET A 105 -0.21 3.73 -13.53
N LEU A 106 -0.80 3.91 -12.35
CA LEU A 106 -1.24 2.80 -11.51
C LEU A 106 -2.34 1.97 -12.18
N ALA A 107 -3.29 2.63 -12.86
CA ALA A 107 -4.31 1.94 -13.65
C ALA A 107 -3.72 1.24 -14.89
N VAL A 108 -2.76 1.87 -15.58
CA VAL A 108 -2.07 1.30 -16.76
C VAL A 108 -1.21 0.09 -16.40
N LEU A 109 -0.57 0.08 -15.23
CA LEU A 109 0.22 -1.07 -14.76
C LEU A 109 -0.67 -2.17 -14.15
N GLY A 110 -1.77 -1.80 -13.51
CA GLY A 110 -2.72 -2.74 -12.91
C GLY A 110 -3.66 -3.43 -13.92
N ALA A 111 -4.04 -2.76 -15.01
CA ALA A 111 -4.99 -3.26 -16.00
C ALA A 111 -4.50 -4.52 -16.78
N PRO A 112 -3.23 -4.64 -17.20
CA PRO A 112 -2.71 -5.85 -17.83
C PRO A 112 -2.75 -7.06 -16.90
N PHE A 113 -2.40 -6.85 -15.63
CA PHE A 113 -2.45 -7.91 -14.62
C PHE A 113 -3.89 -8.35 -14.35
N TYR A 114 -4.81 -7.39 -14.19
CA TYR A 114 -6.24 -7.68 -14.03
C TYR A 114 -6.83 -8.41 -15.25
N ALA A 115 -6.48 -7.99 -16.47
CA ALA A 115 -6.91 -8.64 -17.71
C ALA A 115 -6.34 -10.07 -17.83
N TRP A 116 -5.10 -10.31 -17.42
CA TRP A 116 -4.49 -11.63 -17.38
C TRP A 116 -5.21 -12.57 -16.40
N VAL A 117 -5.52 -12.09 -15.19
CA VAL A 117 -6.27 -12.87 -14.19
C VAL A 117 -7.67 -13.23 -14.69
N ARG A 118 -8.38 -12.26 -15.29
CA ARG A 118 -9.71 -12.51 -15.89
C ARG A 118 -9.64 -13.58 -16.98
N ASN A 119 -8.65 -13.49 -17.85
CA ASN A 119 -8.48 -14.43 -18.97
C ASN A 119 -8.06 -15.84 -18.50
N ARG A 120 -7.39 -15.97 -17.36
CA ARG A 120 -7.07 -17.26 -16.72
C ARG A 120 -8.31 -17.93 -16.13
N MET A 121 -9.10 -17.19 -15.36
CA MET A 121 -10.33 -17.75 -14.74
C MET A 121 -11.38 -18.15 -15.79
N GLY A 122 -11.46 -17.45 -16.92
CA GLY A 122 -12.34 -17.82 -18.03
C GLY A 122 -11.91 -19.06 -18.82
N LYS A 123 -10.65 -19.49 -18.70
CA LYS A 123 -10.15 -20.73 -19.33
C LYS A 123 -10.43 -21.95 -18.47
N GLU A 124 -10.32 -21.84 -17.16
CA GLU A 124 -10.60 -22.95 -16.23
C GLU A 124 -12.10 -23.32 -16.20
N ALA A 125 -13.01 -22.34 -16.30
CA ALA A 125 -14.46 -22.57 -16.37
C ALA A 125 -14.95 -23.16 -17.73
N ARG A 126 -14.06 -23.38 -18.70
CA ARG A 126 -14.40 -23.89 -20.04
C ARG A 126 -13.93 -25.34 -20.26
N HIS A 127 -13.21 -25.90 -19.29
CA HIS A 127 -12.67 -27.26 -19.31
C HIS A 127 -13.40 -28.21 -18.34
N GLU A 128 -14.40 -27.72 -17.62
CA GLU A 128 -15.42 -28.51 -16.89
C GLU A 128 -16.74 -28.48 -17.68
#